data_AF-A0AAQ3WQU6-F1
#
_entry.id   AF-A0AAQ3WQU6-F1
#
_cell.length_a   1.000
_cell.length_b   1.000
_cell.length_c   1.000
_cell.angle_alpha   90.00
_cell.angle_beta   90.00
_cell.angle_gamma   90.00
#
_symmetry.space_group_name_H-M   'P 1'
#
loop_
_entity.id
_entity.type
_entity.pdbx_description
1 polymer ?
#
loop_
_entity_poly.entity_id
_entity_poly.type
_entity_poly.pdbx_seq_one_letter_code
_entity_poly.pdbx_strand_id
1 'polypeptide(L)'
;MAQRRVAGLCYNCDEKFTYGHKCKKLFSLEIVPEDDPVEPEQEQAQSEEEPLISLHAITGIRTTTYHTMRIWVFVGNRRLTALLD
;
A
#
# COMPACT_ATOMS: atom_id res chain seq x y z
N MET A 1 1.51 14.86 0.84
CA MET A 1 2.30 14.68 2.10
C MET A 1 2.64 15.99 2.82
N ALA A 2 3.27 16.98 2.17
CA ALA A 2 3.72 18.21 2.84
C ALA A 2 2.59 19.03 3.49
N GLN A 3 1.45 19.20 2.79
CA GLN A 3 0.28 19.93 3.32
C GLN A 3 -0.32 19.26 4.56
N ARG A 4 -0.38 17.92 4.59
CA ARG A 4 -0.87 17.17 5.76
C ARG A 4 0.00 17.40 7.00
N ARG A 5 1.32 17.46 6.80
CA ARG A 5 2.28 17.77 7.88
C ARG A 5 2.05 19.16 8.45
N VAL A 6 1.83 20.16 7.58
CA VAL A 6 1.51 21.54 8.01
C VAL A 6 0.22 21.58 8.82
N ALA A 7 -0.80 20.81 8.41
CA ALA A 7 -2.07 20.70 9.13
C ALA A 7 -2.00 19.86 10.43
N GLY A 8 -0.86 19.25 10.74
CA GLY A 8 -0.70 18.37 11.91
C GLY A 8 -1.51 17.07 11.82
N LEU A 9 -1.90 16.67 10.62
CA LEU A 9 -2.67 15.45 10.39
C LEU A 9 -1.76 14.22 10.36
N CYS A 10 -2.33 13.09 10.73
CA CYS A 10 -1.70 11.81 10.54
C CYS A 10 -1.41 11.57 9.05
N TYR A 11 -0.31 10.86 8.78
CA TYR A 11 0.04 10.47 7.42
C TYR A 11 -0.97 9.51 6.79
N ASN A 12 -1.68 8.74 7.62
CA ASN A 12 -2.53 7.63 7.17
C ASN A 12 -4.03 7.82 7.45
N CYS A 13 -4.43 8.92 8.09
CA CYS A 13 -5.85 9.27 8.29
C CYS A 13 -6.02 10.77 8.59
N ASP A 14 -7.24 11.29 8.52
CA ASP A 14 -7.56 12.72 8.69
C ASP A 14 -7.69 13.16 10.16
N GLU A 15 -7.22 12.34 11.10
CA GLU A 15 -7.12 12.71 12.51
C GLU A 15 -5.79 13.42 12.79
N LYS A 16 -5.75 14.27 13.81
CA LYS A 16 -4.49 14.91 14.25
C LYS A 16 -3.49 13.86 14.75
N PHE A 17 -2.23 14.00 14.34
CA PHE A 17 -1.17 13.12 14.81
C PHE A 17 -0.81 13.44 16.26
N THR A 18 -0.84 12.41 17.12
CA THR A 18 -0.32 12.46 18.48
C THR A 18 0.67 11.31 18.70
N TYR A 19 1.58 11.46 19.67
CA TYR A 19 2.50 10.37 20.00
C TYR A 19 1.70 9.13 20.44
N GLY A 20 1.96 7.99 19.80
CA GLY A 20 1.20 6.75 20.03
C GLY A 20 -0.13 6.66 19.27
N HIS A 21 -0.41 7.58 18.35
CA HIS A 21 -1.59 7.52 17.49
C HIS A 21 -1.68 6.18 16.75
N LYS A 22 -2.83 5.51 16.87
CA LYS A 22 -3.16 4.27 16.16
C LYS A 22 -4.30 4.57 15.19
N CYS A 23 -4.00 4.65 13.90
CA CYS A 23 -5.02 4.77 12.88
C CYS A 23 -5.98 3.57 12.95
N LYS A 24 -7.25 3.80 12.65
CA LYS A 24 -8.18 2.71 12.33
C LYS A 24 -7.59 1.94 11.15
N LYS A 25 -7.45 0.62 11.28
CA LYS A 25 -6.90 -0.26 10.24
C LYS A 25 -7.95 -0.52 9.16
N LEU A 26 -8.43 0.55 8.53
CA LEU A 26 -9.37 0.47 7.42
C LEU A 26 -8.58 0.76 6.16
N PHE A 27 -8.41 -0.24 5.32
CA PHE A 27 -7.95 -0.07 3.95
C PHE A 27 -9.01 -0.70 3.04
N SER A 28 -9.44 0.04 2.01
CA SER A 28 -10.29 -0.46 0.93
C SER A 28 -9.42 -0.68 -0.29
N LEU A 29 -9.44 -1.89 -0.83
CA LEU A 29 -8.86 -2.20 -2.13
C LEU A 29 -10.02 -2.33 -3.10
N GLU A 30 -10.13 -1.37 -4.00
CA GLU A 30 -11.08 -1.41 -5.10
C GLU A 30 -10.38 -2.08 -6.29
N ILE A 31 -10.93 -3.19 -6.75
CA ILE A 31 -10.45 -3.90 -7.94
C ILE A 31 -11.26 -3.35 -9.10
N VAL A 32 -10.65 -2.51 -9.92
CA VAL A 32 -11.26 -2.01 -11.15
C VAL A 32 -11.07 -3.07 -12.24
N PRO A 33 -12.14 -3.60 -12.85
CA PRO A 33 -12.01 -4.54 -13.95
C PRO A 33 -11.40 -3.83 -15.17
N GLU A 34 -10.55 -4.54 -15.91
CA GLU A 34 -9.86 -4.00 -17.10
C GLU A 34 -10.83 -3.60 -18.24
N ASP A 35 -12.09 -4.03 -18.17
CA ASP A 35 -13.14 -3.77 -19.17
C ASP A 35 -13.90 -2.45 -18.95
N ASP A 36 -13.69 -1.75 -17.85
CA ASP A 36 -14.26 -0.40 -17.70
C ASP A 36 -13.51 0.57 -18.61
N PRO A 37 -14.19 1.34 -19.46
CA PRO A 37 -13.55 2.36 -20.28
C PRO A 37 -12.99 3.42 -19.35
N VAL A 38 -11.71 3.29 -19.01
CA VAL A 38 -10.94 4.34 -18.36
C VAL A 38 -11.02 5.55 -19.29
N GLU A 39 -11.77 6.59 -18.89
CA GLU A 39 -11.70 7.88 -19.59
C GLU A 39 -10.21 8.22 -19.70
N PRO A 40 -9.70 8.57 -20.90
CA PRO A 40 -8.29 8.80 -21.09
C PRO A 40 -7.92 10.07 -20.30
N GLU A 41 -7.48 9.89 -19.05
CA GLU A 41 -6.68 10.86 -18.35
C GLU A 41 -5.36 10.95 -19.11
N GLN A 42 -5.37 11.83 -20.10
CA GLN A 42 -4.25 12.46 -20.81
C GLN A 42 -2.93 11.69 -20.74
N GLU A 43 -2.60 11.04 -21.86
CA GLU A 43 -1.27 10.61 -22.30
C GLU A 43 -0.11 11.28 -21.53
N GLN A 44 0.35 10.62 -20.46
CA GLN A 44 1.72 10.79 -20.00
C GLN A 44 2.50 9.59 -20.54
N ALA A 45 3.04 9.81 -21.73
CA ALA A 45 4.07 8.96 -22.29
C ALA A 45 5.27 8.91 -21.34
N GLN A 46 5.44 7.81 -20.59
CA GLN A 46 6.74 7.18 -20.44
C GLN A 46 6.61 5.78 -19.84
N SER A 47 7.13 4.80 -20.58
CA SER A 47 7.45 3.46 -20.10
C SER A 47 8.41 3.52 -18.91
N GLU A 48 7.88 3.41 -17.71
CA GLU A 48 8.51 2.79 -16.56
C GLU A 48 7.42 1.88 -15.99
N GLU A 49 7.69 0.57 -15.85
CA GLU A 49 6.73 -0.34 -15.23
C GLU A 49 6.33 0.25 -13.87
N GLU A 50 5.10 0.76 -13.77
CA GLU A 50 4.62 1.27 -12.49
C GLU A 50 4.78 0.16 -11.46
N PRO A 51 5.27 0.48 -10.25
CA PRO A 51 5.55 -0.55 -9.26
C PRO A 51 4.25 -1.25 -8.84
N LEU A 52 4.02 -2.44 -9.38
CA LEU A 52 2.89 -3.29 -9.04
C LEU A 52 3.15 -4.02 -7.72
N ILE A 53 2.13 -4.11 -6.88
CA ILE A 53 2.15 -4.92 -5.65
C ILE A 53 1.08 -5.99 -5.79
N SER A 54 1.47 -7.26 -5.64
CA SER A 54 0.51 -8.36 -5.64
C SER A 54 -0.55 -8.20 -4.55
N LEU A 55 -1.80 -8.54 -4.88
CA LEU A 55 -2.91 -8.61 -3.93
C LEU A 55 -2.60 -9.58 -2.76
N HIS A 56 -1.92 -10.69 -3.03
CA HIS A 56 -1.55 -11.64 -1.98
C HIS A 56 -0.51 -11.06 -1.02
N ALA A 57 0.44 -10.30 -1.55
CA ALA A 57 1.46 -9.61 -0.75
C ALA A 57 0.85 -8.46 0.08
N ILE A 58 -0.06 -7.66 -0.49
CA ILE A 58 -0.66 -6.51 0.23
C ILE A 58 -1.65 -6.96 1.31
N THR A 59 -2.45 -8.00 1.04
CA THR A 59 -3.43 -8.51 2.00
C THR A 59 -2.79 -9.38 3.09
N GLY A 60 -1.67 -10.04 2.79
CA GLY A 60 -0.96 -10.92 3.70
C GLY A 60 -1.77 -12.13 4.17
N ILE A 61 -2.89 -12.44 3.49
CA ILE A 61 -3.78 -13.55 3.81
C ILE A 61 -3.06 -14.86 3.53
N ARG A 62 -3.12 -15.78 4.49
CA ARG A 62 -2.59 -17.14 4.33
C ARG A 62 -3.68 -18.01 3.71
N THR A 63 -3.69 -18.13 2.39
CA THR A 63 -4.53 -19.12 1.71
C THR A 63 -3.75 -20.42 1.55
N THR A 64 -4.47 -21.55 1.48
CA THR A 64 -3.88 -22.86 1.15
C THR A 64 -3.60 -23.02 -0.33
N THR A 65 -4.14 -22.12 -1.16
CA THR A 65 -4.07 -22.14 -2.62
C THR A 65 -2.94 -21.28 -3.20
N TYR A 66 -2.46 -20.26 -2.48
CA TYR A 66 -1.42 -19.34 -2.97
C TYR A 66 -0.32 -19.21 -1.89
N HIS A 67 0.93 -19.44 -2.28
CA HIS A 67 2.06 -19.45 -1.35
C HIS A 67 2.92 -18.20 -1.53
N THR A 68 2.63 -17.14 -0.77
CA THR A 68 3.58 -16.03 -0.63
C THR A 68 4.80 -16.49 0.17
N MET A 69 5.99 -16.38 -0.42
CA MET A 69 7.24 -16.63 0.27
C MET A 69 7.45 -15.58 1.37
N ARG A 70 7.94 -16.01 2.52
CA ARG A 70 8.14 -15.16 3.69
C ARG A 70 9.59 -15.21 4.12
N ILE A 71 10.28 -14.08 4.01
CA ILE A 71 11.67 -13.95 4.45
C ILE A 71 11.79 -12.90 5.56
N TRP A 72 12.75 -13.11 6.46
CA TRP A 72 13.09 -12.07 7.42
C TRP A 72 13.99 -11.04 6.77
N VAL A 73 13.66 -9.77 6.98
CA VAL A 73 14.46 -8.64 6.54
C VAL A 73 14.70 -7.69 7.70
N PHE A 74 15.78 -6.91 7.62
CA PHE A 74 16.10 -5.89 8.59
C PHE A 74 15.99 -4.52 7.94
N VAL A 75 15.22 -3.62 8.56
CA VAL A 75 15.18 -2.21 8.19
C VAL A 75 15.69 -1.43 9.38
N GLY A 76 16.94 -0.94 9.27
CA GLY A 76 17.69 -0.44 10.42
C GLY A 76 17.88 -1.54 11.48
N ASN A 77 17.51 -1.26 12.73
CA ASN A 77 17.58 -2.20 13.85
C ASN A 77 16.29 -3.02 14.04
N ARG A 78 15.32 -2.94 13.11
CA ARG A 78 14.02 -3.64 13.24
C ARG A 78 13.96 -4.83 12.30
N ARG A 79 13.67 -6.00 12.87
CA ARG A 79 13.34 -7.21 12.09
C ARG A 79 11.89 -7.17 11.62
N LEU A 80 11.69 -7.32 10.32
CA LEU A 80 10.39 -7.36 9.63
C LEU A 80 10.24 -8.68 8.85
N THR A 81 9.04 -8.94 8.33
CA THR A 81 8.78 -10.02 7.38
C THR A 81 8.48 -9.40 6.02
N ALA A 82 9.25 -9.74 5.00
CA ALA A 82 8.91 -9.42 3.61
C ALA A 82 8.08 -10.56 3.00
N LEU A 83 7.08 -10.20 2.20
CA LEU A 83 6.25 -11.12 1.42
C LEU A 83 6.67 -11.01 -0.03
N LEU A 84 7.01 -12.15 -0.64
CA LEU A 84 7.38 -12.29 -2.05
C LEU A 84 6.32 -13.15 -2.72
N ASP A 85 5.73 -12.65 -3.80
CA ASP A 85 4.79 -13.37 -4.68
C ASP A 85 5.42 -13.49 -6.07
#